data_AF-A0A327SP98-F1
#
_entry.id   AF-A0A327SP98-F1
#
_cell.length_a   1.000
_cell.length_b   1.000
_cell.length_c   1.000
_cell.angle_alpha   90.00
_cell.angle_beta   90.00
_cell.angle_gamma   90.00
#
_symmetry.space_group_name_H-M   'P 1'
#
loop_
_entity.id
_entity.type
_entity.pdbx_description
1 polymer ?
#
loop_
_entity_poly.entity_id
_entity_poly.type
_entity_poly.pdbx_seq_one_letter_code
_entity_poly.pdbx_strand_id
1 'polypeptide(L)'
;MMYILLDWFFTLLHLLIIGFNLFGWIWPSARKAHLIVVTLTLSCWLILGIWYGLGYCPITDWQWQIKERLGEVNLPNSFIKYYADMISGQDISSSFIDTVTGISFTLAVIITIYVNFIKRKRKKVN
;
A
#
# COMPACT_ATOMS: atom_id res chain seq x y z
N MET A 1 10.74 19.80 -14.73
CA MET A 1 9.38 19.55 -15.29
C MET A 1 9.05 18.06 -15.36
N MET A 2 9.87 17.22 -16.02
CA MET A 2 9.60 15.76 -16.16
C MET A 2 9.50 15.01 -14.81
N TYR A 3 10.40 15.27 -13.86
CA TYR A 3 10.44 14.58 -12.57
C TYR A 3 9.23 14.89 -11.66
N ILE A 4 8.65 16.09 -11.79
CA ILE A 4 7.46 16.49 -11.02
C ILE A 4 6.24 15.69 -11.49
N LEU A 5 6.07 15.54 -12.82
CA LEU A 5 5.00 14.71 -13.36
C LEU A 5 5.12 13.26 -12.89
N LEU A 6 6.35 12.76 -12.79
CA LEU A 6 6.64 11.41 -12.36
C LEU A 6 6.37 11.21 -10.86
N ASP A 7 6.70 12.19 -10.01
CA ASP A 7 6.33 12.22 -8.59
C ASP A 7 4.80 12.15 -8.41
N TRP A 8 4.05 13.02 -9.11
CA TRP A 8 2.58 13.00 -9.10
C TRP A 8 2.00 11.68 -9.59
N PHE A 9 2.57 11.11 -10.65
CA PHE A 9 2.17 9.81 -11.17
C PHE A 9 2.37 8.71 -10.13
N PHE A 10 3.52 8.66 -9.46
CA PHE A 10 3.81 7.67 -8.43
C PHE A 10 2.92 7.84 -7.20
N THR A 11 2.70 9.06 -6.74
CA THR A 11 1.74 9.35 -5.66
C THR A 11 0.35 8.84 -6.00
N LEU A 12 -0.15 9.16 -7.20
CA LEU A 12 -1.49 8.73 -7.63
C LEU A 12 -1.56 7.20 -7.75
N LEU A 13 -0.55 6.58 -8.36
CA LEU A 13 -0.46 5.13 -8.51
C LEU A 13 -0.46 4.45 -7.13
N HIS A 14 0.31 4.97 -6.19
CA HIS A 14 0.41 4.43 -4.84
C HIS A 14 -0.92 4.55 -4.09
N LEU A 15 -1.58 5.71 -4.15
CA LEU A 15 -2.91 5.92 -3.57
C LEU A 15 -3.96 5.00 -4.20
N LEU A 16 -3.91 4.78 -5.53
CA LEU A 16 -4.79 3.85 -6.20
C LEU A 16 -4.56 2.41 -5.73
N ILE A 17 -3.32 1.98 -5.51
CA ILE A 17 -3.01 0.65 -4.99
C ILE A 17 -3.51 0.49 -3.55
N ILE A 18 -3.29 1.47 -2.67
CA ILE A 18 -3.80 1.46 -1.30
C ILE A 18 -5.34 1.41 -1.32
N GLY A 19 -5.98 2.30 -2.07
CA GLY A 19 -7.43 2.36 -2.19
C GLY A 19 -8.01 1.06 -2.76
N PHE A 20 -7.36 0.47 -3.77
CA PHE A 20 -7.78 -0.80 -4.33
C PHE A 20 -7.57 -1.96 -3.34
N ASN A 21 -6.49 -1.99 -2.57
CA ASN A 21 -6.31 -2.98 -1.51
C ASN A 21 -7.38 -2.84 -0.41
N LEU A 22 -7.78 -1.62 -0.05
CA LEU A 22 -8.78 -1.38 0.99
C LEU A 22 -10.22 -1.59 0.53
N PHE A 23 -10.57 -1.26 -0.71
CA PHE A 23 -11.96 -1.23 -1.20
C PHE A 23 -12.23 -2.19 -2.38
N GLY A 24 -11.21 -2.77 -2.99
CA GLY A 24 -11.32 -3.63 -4.18
C GLY A 24 -12.14 -4.91 -3.97
N TRP A 25 -12.32 -5.35 -2.72
CA TRP A 25 -13.18 -6.49 -2.37
C TRP A 25 -14.68 -6.22 -2.52
N ILE A 26 -15.10 -4.95 -2.54
CA ILE A 26 -16.51 -4.55 -2.63
C ILE A 26 -17.10 -5.04 -3.96
N TRP A 27 -16.37 -4.85 -5.06
CA TRP A 27 -16.87 -5.15 -6.40
C TRP A 27 -16.70 -6.63 -6.78
N PRO A 28 -17.78 -7.37 -7.12
CA PRO A 28 -17.70 -8.81 -7.42
C PRO A 28 -16.75 -9.20 -8.56
N SER A 29 -16.69 -8.41 -9.64
CA SER A 29 -15.76 -8.62 -10.77
C SER A 29 -14.32 -8.31 -10.41
N ALA A 30 -14.07 -7.33 -9.52
CA ALA A 30 -12.72 -6.95 -9.10
C ALA A 30 -12.10 -7.91 -8.08
N ARG A 31 -12.86 -8.79 -7.43
CA ARG A 31 -12.35 -9.72 -6.39
C ARG A 31 -11.16 -10.57 -6.79
N LYS A 32 -11.10 -11.04 -8.05
CA LYS A 32 -9.95 -11.80 -8.55
C LYS A 32 -8.71 -10.92 -8.67
N ALA A 33 -8.87 -9.72 -9.24
CA ALA A 33 -7.80 -8.74 -9.36
C ALA A 33 -7.33 -8.27 -7.98
N HIS A 34 -8.27 -8.01 -7.07
CA HIS A 34 -8.00 -7.66 -5.68
C HIS A 34 -7.18 -8.72 -4.96
N LEU A 35 -7.51 -10.01 -5.14
CA LEU A 35 -6.71 -11.10 -4.60
C LEU A 35 -5.27 -11.07 -5.14
N ILE A 36 -5.08 -10.90 -6.46
CA ILE A 36 -3.74 -10.80 -7.06
C ILE A 36 -2.96 -9.62 -6.46
N VAL A 37 -3.58 -8.44 -6.36
CA VAL A 37 -2.93 -7.22 -5.84
C VAL A 37 -2.59 -7.36 -4.36
N VAL A 38 -3.50 -7.89 -3.54
CA VAL A 38 -3.26 -8.16 -2.12
C VAL A 38 -2.14 -9.18 -1.95
N THR A 39 -2.14 -10.27 -2.71
CA THR A 39 -1.06 -11.26 -2.65
C THR A 39 0.28 -10.66 -3.06
N LEU A 40 0.32 -9.87 -4.14
CA LEU A 40 1.56 -9.24 -4.59
C LEU A 40 2.07 -8.21 -3.56
N THR A 41 1.17 -7.44 -2.96
CA THR A 41 1.49 -6.50 -1.88
C THR A 41 2.04 -7.25 -0.65
N LEU A 42 1.38 -8.35 -0.26
CA LEU A 42 1.82 -9.20 0.84
C LEU A 42 3.19 -9.82 0.57
N SER A 43 3.43 -10.29 -0.66
CA SER A 43 4.74 -10.81 -1.07
C SER A 43 5.82 -9.72 -1.01
N CYS A 44 5.54 -8.50 -1.46
CA CYS A 44 6.46 -7.38 -1.30
C CYS A 44 6.77 -7.12 0.18
N TRP A 45 5.76 -7.11 1.05
CA TRP A 45 5.97 -6.89 2.48
C TRP A 45 6.71 -8.03 3.17
N LEU A 46 6.42 -9.29 2.83
CA LEU A 46 7.09 -10.44 3.45
C LEU A 46 8.52 -10.63 2.94
N ILE A 47 8.79 -10.32 1.67
CA ILE A 47 10.12 -10.48 1.09
C ILE A 47 10.98 -9.25 1.39
N LEU A 48 10.48 -8.06 1.03
CA LEU A 48 11.24 -6.82 1.13
C LEU A 48 11.09 -6.17 2.50
N GLY A 49 9.96 -6.35 3.19
CA GLY A 49 9.77 -5.79 4.53
C GLY A 49 10.65 -6.42 5.62
N ILE A 50 11.25 -7.60 5.37
CA ILE A 50 12.32 -8.14 6.24
C ILE A 50 13.55 -7.22 6.24
N TRP A 51 13.83 -6.54 5.12
CA TRP A 51 15.02 -5.71 4.93
C TRP A 51 14.72 -4.22 5.14
N TYR A 52 13.55 -3.77 4.68
CA TYR A 52 13.19 -2.35 4.61
C TYR A 52 12.08 -1.94 5.60
N GLY A 53 11.47 -2.89 6.31
CA GLY A 53 10.43 -2.66 7.31
C GLY A 53 9.00 -3.02 6.86
N LEU A 54 8.10 -3.17 7.84
CA LEU A 54 6.67 -3.39 7.60
C LEU A 54 6.08 -2.18 6.90
N GLY A 55 5.36 -2.38 5.79
CA GLY A 55 4.85 -1.25 5.02
C GLY A 55 5.57 -0.98 3.70
N TYR A 56 6.73 -1.62 3.49
CA TYR A 56 7.58 -1.28 2.36
C TYR A 56 6.95 -1.58 1.00
N CYS A 57 7.06 -0.62 0.08
CA CYS A 57 6.62 -0.74 -1.29
C CYS A 57 7.74 -0.28 -2.23
N PRO A 58 8.14 -1.09 -3.24
CA PRO A 58 9.19 -0.71 -4.19
C PRO A 58 8.84 0.54 -5.01
N ILE A 59 7.55 0.86 -5.13
CA ILE A 59 7.08 2.10 -5.79
C ILE A 59 7.53 3.33 -5.01
N THR A 60 7.53 3.27 -3.68
CA THR A 60 8.01 4.36 -2.82
C THR A 60 9.49 4.61 -3.04
N ASP A 61 10.30 3.55 -3.19
CA ASP A 61 11.73 3.70 -3.46
C ASP A 61 12.01 4.35 -4.81
N TRP A 62 11.25 3.98 -5.85
CA TRP A 62 11.36 4.68 -7.13
C TRP A 62 10.93 6.14 -7.01
N GLN A 63 9.88 6.42 -6.25
CA GLN A 63 9.46 7.79 -5.97
C GLN A 63 10.54 8.57 -5.22
N TRP A 64 11.24 7.96 -4.26
CA TRP A 64 12.32 8.59 -3.51
C TRP A 64 13.51 8.90 -4.38
N GLN A 65 13.91 7.99 -5.27
CA GLN A 65 14.96 8.28 -6.25
C GLN A 65 14.63 9.50 -7.15
N ILE A 66 13.34 9.75 -7.41
CA ILE A 66 12.89 10.92 -8.17
C ILE A 66 12.92 12.17 -7.31
N LYS A 67 12.48 12.08 -6.05
CA LYS A 67 12.50 13.19 -5.10
C LYS A 67 13.91 13.61 -4.72
N GLU A 68 14.84 12.66 -4.56
CA GLU A 68 16.27 12.94 -4.37
C GLU A 68 16.84 13.71 -5.58
N ARG A 69 16.46 13.33 -6.81
CA ARG A 69 16.83 14.07 -8.02
C ARG A 69 16.19 15.45 -8.13
N LEU A 70 15.07 15.67 -7.43
CA LEU A 70 14.43 16.98 -7.27
C LEU A 70 15.06 17.82 -6.14
N GLY A 71 16.00 17.25 -5.37
CA GLY A 71 16.71 17.92 -4.29
C GLY A 71 16.06 17.76 -2.90
N GLU A 72 15.05 16.89 -2.75
CA GLU A 72 14.51 16.55 -1.43
C GLU A 72 15.45 15.59 -0.69
N VAL A 73 15.70 15.86 0.58
CA VAL A 73 16.57 15.06 1.47
C VAL A 73 15.83 14.74 2.77
N ASN A 74 16.24 13.67 3.46
CA ASN A 74 15.57 13.13 4.67
C ASN A 74 14.17 12.54 4.41
N LEU A 75 14.02 11.78 3.32
CA LEU A 75 12.79 11.08 2.99
C LEU A 75 12.61 9.87 3.93
N PRO A 76 11.46 9.69 4.60
CA PRO A 76 11.22 8.56 5.46
C PRO A 76 10.95 7.29 4.65
N ASN A 77 11.28 6.12 5.17
CA ASN A 77 11.10 4.83 4.46
C ASN A 77 9.63 4.50 4.13
N SER A 78 8.67 5.14 4.80
CA SER A 78 7.23 4.90 4.60
C SER A 78 6.56 6.08 3.89
N PHE A 79 5.90 5.80 2.77
CA PHE A 79 5.10 6.77 2.01
C PHE A 79 4.01 7.40 2.89
N ILE A 80 3.35 6.57 3.71
CA ILE A 80 2.29 7.05 4.60
C ILE A 80 2.89 7.96 5.66
N LYS A 81 4.08 7.66 6.19
CA LYS A 81 4.79 8.56 7.12
C LYS A 81 5.11 9.89 6.44
N TYR A 82 5.69 9.89 5.24
CA TYR A 82 6.01 11.13 4.52
C TYR A 82 4.78 12.04 4.38
N TYR A 83 3.66 11.50 3.92
CA TYR A 83 2.44 12.28 3.76
C TYR A 83 1.80 12.63 5.10
N ALA A 84 1.87 11.76 6.10
CA ALA A 84 1.32 12.03 7.43
C ALA A 84 2.11 13.16 8.12
N ASP A 85 3.44 13.16 8.04
CA ASP A 85 4.30 14.21 8.56
C ASP A 85 4.08 15.52 7.78
N MET A 86 3.97 15.45 6.45
CA MET A 86 3.70 16.62 5.60
C MET A 86 2.33 17.27 5.91
N ILE A 87 1.29 16.48 6.15
CA ILE A 87 -0.07 16.98 6.44
C ILE A 87 -0.20 17.44 7.88
N SER A 88 0.37 16.70 8.83
CA SER A 88 0.28 17.02 10.27
C SER A 88 1.26 18.10 10.71
N GLY A 89 2.36 18.29 9.97
CA GLY A 89 3.47 19.15 10.36
C GLY A 89 4.26 18.62 11.57
N GLN A 90 4.07 17.36 11.96
CA GLN A 90 4.74 16.72 13.10
C GLN A 90 5.47 15.46 12.66
N ASP A 91 6.58 15.11 13.34
CA ASP A 91 7.29 13.85 13.12
C ASP A 91 6.52 12.70 13.79
N ILE A 92 5.62 12.06 13.03
CA ILE A 92 4.85 10.93 13.54
C ILE A 92 5.78 9.72 13.59
N SER A 93 5.76 9.02 14.72
CA SER A 93 6.62 7.84 14.90
C SER A 93 6.38 6.80 13.80
N SER A 94 7.46 6.38 13.12
CA SER A 94 7.38 5.41 12.02
C SER A 94 6.72 4.11 12.47
N SER A 95 7.04 3.65 13.69
CA SER A 95 6.46 2.43 14.28
C SER A 95 4.93 2.50 14.41
N PHE A 96 4.35 3.68 14.69
CA PHE A 96 2.91 3.83 14.76
C PHE A 96 2.26 3.69 13.38
N ILE A 97 2.84 4.36 12.37
CA ILE A 97 2.37 4.29 10.99
C ILE A 97 2.49 2.86 10.45
N ASP A 98 3.61 2.19 10.70
CA ASP A 98 3.84 0.81 10.26
C ASP A 98 2.86 -0.15 10.93
N THR A 99 2.54 0.06 12.21
CA THR A 99 1.54 -0.73 12.95
C THR A 99 0.14 -0.53 12.36
N VAL A 100 -0.28 0.72 12.16
CA VAL A 100 -1.60 1.05 11.59
C VAL A 100 -1.72 0.45 10.19
N THR A 101 -0.71 0.64 9.34
CA THR A 101 -0.70 0.11 7.98
C THR A 101 -0.75 -1.42 7.99
N GLY A 102 0.01 -2.07 8.87
CA GLY A 102 0.00 -3.52 9.03
C GLY A 102 -1.35 -4.07 9.50
N ILE A 103 -2.01 -3.41 10.44
CA ILE A 103 -3.36 -3.79 10.90
C ILE A 103 -4.36 -3.62 9.77
N SER A 104 -4.39 -2.47 9.09
CA SER A 104 -5.30 -2.21 7.98
C SER A 104 -5.12 -3.22 6.84
N PHE A 105 -3.87 -3.55 6.51
CA PHE A 105 -3.57 -4.53 5.47
C PHE A 105 -3.95 -5.95 5.89
N THR A 106 -3.71 -6.33 7.15
CA THR A 106 -4.13 -7.64 7.69
C THR A 106 -5.64 -7.80 7.62
N LEU A 107 -6.40 -6.77 7.97
CA LEU A 107 -7.86 -6.76 7.82
C LEU A 107 -8.27 -6.92 6.36
N ALA A 108 -7.62 -6.21 5.43
CA ALA A 108 -7.87 -6.36 4.00
C ALA A 108 -7.63 -7.79 3.50
N VAL A 109 -6.56 -8.45 3.96
CA VAL A 109 -6.27 -9.86 3.64
C VAL A 109 -7.38 -10.79 4.16
N ILE A 110 -7.80 -10.63 5.42
CA ILE A 110 -8.89 -11.42 6.02
C ILE A 110 -10.18 -11.27 5.22
N ILE A 111 -10.54 -10.03 4.87
CA ILE A 111 -11.73 -9.73 4.06
C ILE A 111 -11.61 -10.36 2.67
N THR A 112 -10.43 -10.31 2.05
CA THR A 112 -10.16 -10.92 0.75
C THR A 112 -10.41 -12.44 0.79
N ILE A 113 -9.89 -13.11 1.82
CA ILE A 113 -10.07 -14.55 2.02
C ILE A 113 -11.56 -14.88 2.24
N TYR A 114 -12.24 -14.12 3.11
CA TYR A 114 -13.65 -14.30 3.39
C TYR A 114 -14.53 -14.16 2.14
N VAL A 115 -14.31 -13.10 1.36
CA VAL A 115 -15.12 -12.78 0.18
C VAL A 115 -14.85 -13.76 -0.97
N ASN A 116 -13.61 -14.22 -1.16
CA ASN A 116 -13.26 -15.13 -2.26
C ASN A 116 -13.55 -16.60 -1.96
N PHE A 117 -13.32 -17.06 -0.73
CA PHE A 117 -13.44 -18.48 -0.37
C PHE A 117 -14.75 -18.80 0.36
N ILE A 118 -15.14 -18.00 1.35
CA ILE A 118 -16.31 -18.31 2.20
C ILE A 118 -17.62 -17.94 1.50
N LYS A 119 -17.74 -16.71 0.98
CA LYS A 119 -18.97 -16.28 0.27
C LYS A 119 -19.21 -17.08 -1.02
N ARG A 120 -18.14 -17.50 -1.70
CA ARG A 120 -18.23 -18.29 -2.94
C ARG A 120 -18.62 -19.74 -2.68
N LYS A 121 -18.17 -20.35 -1.57
CA LYS A 121 -18.66 -21.68 -1.12
C LYS A 121 -20.16 -21.65 -0.84
N ARG A 122 -20.65 -20.62 -0.13
CA ARG A 122 -22.08 -20.49 0.21
C ARG A 122 -23.00 -20.36 -1.02
N LYS A 123 -22.49 -19.80 -2.12
CA LYS A 123 -23.21 -19.67 -3.40
C LYS A 123 -23.19 -20.93 -4.28
N LYS A 124 -22.32 -21.91 -3.98
CA LYS A 124 -22.26 -23.21 -4.67
C LYS A 124 -23.05 -24.31 -3.94
N VAL A 125 -23.41 -24.08 -2.68
CA VAL A 125 -24.11 -25.05 -1.81
C VAL A 125 -25.63 -24.79 -1.76
N ASN A 126 -26.07 -23.58 -2.14
CA ASN A 126 -27.46 -23.27 -2.50
C ASN A 126 -27.64 -23.42 -4.01
#